data_AF-A0A956VIN2-F1
#
_entry.id   AF-A0A956VIN2-F1
#
_cell.length_a   1.000
_cell.length_b   1.000
_cell.length_c   1.000
_cell.angle_alpha   90.00
_cell.angle_beta   90.00
_cell.angle_gamma   90.00
#
_symmetry.space_group_name_H-M   'P 1'
#
loop_
_entity.id
_entity.type
_entity.pdbx_description
1 polymer ?
#
loop_
_entity_poly.entity_id
_entity_poly.type
_entity_poly.pdbx_seq_one_letter_code
_entity_poly.pdbx_strand_id
1 'polypeptide(L)'
;MNYTDYLKRWRQAGLIDESTVAAIHAFETRDAAVEKDDRPSLVEAILYLGIVVVAVGVFSLLAENWEELQSPARIAAVAVPGLLAIVLGFALRATGDRPFVRGGHVAWMLAVVFAFGTTLVAFHEWGSSDDERNGLLAGGFIALSLALALWAASGSVPQILALAGAIFAFGQSLGAWPDDYSTAIAGTSALIGGGIAVALTEFGVFSHRRVAAPIFALVLAAGAYESGIDGSLAWAETMAFITAAILMGLGLVRSNFGYLSVGVGLAFLSLVTLMFEYFESNLGAPVALIISGALLVASVLALIPLRRVLAARHHG
;
A
#
# COMPACT_ATOMS: atom_id res chain seq x y z
N MET A 1 -8.83 -9.93 -33.45
CA MET A 1 -10.03 -10.66 -33.89
C MET A 1 -11.07 -10.42 -32.82
N ASN A 2 -12.20 -9.80 -33.17
CA ASN A 2 -13.18 -9.32 -32.18
C ASN A 2 -14.00 -10.51 -31.66
N TYR A 3 -14.53 -10.46 -30.43
CA TYR A 3 -15.24 -11.60 -29.83
C TYR A 3 -16.47 -12.04 -30.66
N THR A 4 -17.08 -11.09 -31.36
CA THR A 4 -18.16 -11.31 -32.35
C THR A 4 -17.74 -12.19 -33.53
N ASP A 5 -16.46 -12.18 -33.92
CA ASP A 5 -15.94 -13.04 -34.99
C ASP A 5 -15.84 -14.51 -34.52
N TYR A 6 -15.51 -14.74 -33.24
CA TYR A 6 -15.47 -16.08 -32.66
C TYR A 6 -16.86 -16.69 -32.50
N LEU A 7 -17.84 -15.91 -32.03
CA LEU A 7 -19.23 -16.36 -31.95
C LEU A 7 -19.79 -16.79 -33.31
N LYS A 8 -19.53 -16.01 -34.37
CA LYS A 8 -19.94 -16.38 -35.73
C LYS A 8 -19.34 -17.72 -36.17
N ARG A 9 -18.05 -17.93 -35.92
CA ARG A 9 -17.36 -19.19 -36.26
C ARG A 9 -17.91 -20.37 -35.47
N TRP A 10 -18.14 -20.21 -34.17
CA TRP A 10 -18.70 -21.28 -33.33
C TRP A 10 -20.13 -21.63 -33.70
N ARG A 11 -20.95 -20.62 -34.04
CA ARG A 11 -22.30 -20.86 -34.57
C ARG A 11 -22.26 -21.59 -35.92
N GLN A 12 -21.40 -21.15 -36.85
CA GLN A 12 -21.25 -21.81 -38.15
C GLN A 12 -20.74 -23.26 -38.04
N ALA A 13 -19.94 -23.55 -37.03
CA ALA A 13 -19.48 -24.91 -36.71
C ALA A 13 -20.54 -25.75 -35.98
N GLY A 14 -21.70 -25.20 -35.64
CA GLY A 14 -22.76 -25.89 -34.89
C GLY A 14 -22.41 -26.17 -33.43
N LEU A 15 -21.38 -25.51 -32.88
CA LEU A 15 -20.93 -25.71 -31.49
C LEU A 15 -21.87 -25.04 -30.47
N ILE A 16 -22.52 -23.95 -30.88
CA ILE A 16 -23.43 -23.17 -30.05
C ILE A 16 -24.66 -22.77 -30.86
N ASP A 17 -25.80 -22.69 -30.20
CA ASP A 17 -27.07 -22.28 -30.79
C ASP A 17 -27.30 -20.76 -30.67
N GLU A 18 -28.34 -20.26 -31.35
CA GLU A 18 -28.65 -18.81 -31.35
C GLU A 18 -29.00 -18.30 -29.94
N SER A 19 -29.59 -19.14 -29.09
CA SER A 19 -29.93 -18.76 -27.71
C SER A 19 -28.67 -18.56 -26.86
N THR A 20 -27.67 -19.43 -27.00
CA THR A 20 -26.37 -19.29 -26.33
C THR A 20 -25.62 -18.04 -26.84
N VAL A 21 -25.66 -17.77 -28.15
CA VAL A 21 -25.07 -16.54 -28.72
C VAL A 21 -25.69 -15.29 -28.10
N ALA A 22 -27.02 -15.24 -27.99
CA ALA A 22 -27.72 -14.11 -27.38
C ALA A 22 -27.39 -13.97 -25.87
N ALA A 23 -27.29 -15.08 -25.14
CA ALA A 23 -26.92 -15.08 -23.72
C ALA A 23 -25.48 -14.57 -23.50
N ILE A 24 -24.52 -15.02 -24.31
CA ILE A 24 -23.14 -14.54 -24.25
C ILE A 24 -23.10 -13.05 -24.61
N HIS A 25 -23.84 -12.62 -25.63
CA HIS A 25 -23.87 -11.20 -25.97
C HIS A 25 -24.46 -10.34 -24.88
N ALA A 26 -25.52 -10.78 -24.20
CA ALA A 26 -26.07 -10.08 -23.05
C ALA A 26 -25.06 -10.02 -21.89
N PHE A 27 -24.33 -11.11 -21.65
CA PHE A 27 -23.27 -11.17 -20.64
C PHE A 27 -22.13 -10.20 -20.95
N GLU A 28 -21.54 -10.27 -22.15
CA GLU A 28 -20.44 -9.40 -22.58
C GLU A 28 -20.85 -7.93 -22.63
N THR A 29 -22.09 -7.63 -23.01
CA THR A 29 -22.59 -6.24 -22.99
C THR A 29 -22.75 -5.73 -21.56
N ARG A 30 -23.14 -6.59 -20.61
CA ARG A 30 -23.25 -6.26 -19.19
C ARG A 30 -21.87 -6.04 -18.59
N ASP A 31 -20.90 -6.90 -18.88
CA ASP A 31 -19.53 -6.78 -18.39
C ASP A 31 -18.82 -5.57 -19.02
N ALA A 32 -18.98 -5.33 -20.31
CA ALA A 32 -18.47 -4.12 -20.97
C ALA A 32 -19.10 -2.84 -20.42
N ALA A 33 -20.38 -2.89 -20.02
CA ALA A 33 -21.03 -1.76 -19.34
C ALA A 33 -20.44 -1.52 -17.94
N VAL A 34 -20.16 -2.58 -17.17
CA VAL A 34 -19.49 -2.50 -15.86
C VAL A 34 -18.08 -1.95 -15.99
N GLU A 35 -17.29 -2.43 -16.96
CA GLU A 35 -15.91 -2.02 -17.18
C GLU A 35 -15.82 -0.56 -17.67
N LYS A 36 -16.77 -0.12 -18.51
CA LYS A 36 -16.85 1.28 -18.95
C LYS A 36 -17.20 2.23 -17.80
N ASP A 37 -17.99 1.75 -16.84
CA ASP A 37 -18.47 2.49 -15.68
C ASP A 37 -17.46 2.47 -14.50
N ASP A 38 -16.36 1.71 -14.62
CA ASP A 38 -15.27 1.65 -13.64
C ASP A 38 -14.13 2.64 -13.97
N ARG A 39 -14.10 3.17 -15.20
CA ARG A 39 -13.08 4.12 -15.66
C ARG A 39 -13.17 5.45 -14.91
N PRO A 40 -12.02 6.06 -14.53
CA PRO A 40 -12.03 7.36 -13.88
C PRO A 40 -12.74 8.39 -14.75
N SER A 41 -13.74 9.05 -14.19
CA SER A 41 -14.43 10.13 -14.91
C SER A 41 -13.60 11.43 -14.87
N LEU A 42 -13.83 12.34 -15.82
CA LEU A 42 -13.20 13.68 -15.79
C LEU A 42 -13.52 14.42 -14.47
N VAL A 43 -14.76 14.27 -13.98
CA VAL A 43 -15.20 14.85 -12.69
C VAL A 43 -14.39 14.28 -11.54
N GLU A 44 -14.12 12.97 -11.52
CA GLU A 44 -13.30 12.30 -10.51
C GLU A 44 -11.84 12.80 -10.56
N ALA A 45 -11.27 12.92 -11.76
CA ALA A 45 -9.92 13.47 -11.92
C ALA A 45 -9.81 14.92 -11.42
N ILE A 46 -10.80 15.77 -11.75
CA ILE A 46 -10.88 17.15 -11.25
C ILE A 46 -11.04 17.18 -9.73
N LEU A 47 -11.84 16.28 -9.16
CA LEU A 47 -12.07 16.20 -7.72
C LEU A 47 -10.79 15.79 -6.98
N TYR A 48 -10.07 14.79 -7.47
CA TYR A 48 -8.78 14.38 -6.91
C TYR A 48 -7.74 15.49 -7.01
N LEU A 49 -7.65 16.14 -8.17
CA LEU A 49 -6.76 17.28 -8.36
C LEU A 49 -7.11 18.42 -7.39
N GLY A 50 -8.40 18.74 -7.23
CA GLY A 50 -8.88 19.76 -6.30
C GLY A 50 -8.51 19.44 -4.86
N ILE A 51 -8.69 18.19 -4.42
CA ILE A 51 -8.30 17.72 -3.08
C ILE A 51 -6.78 17.89 -2.86
N VAL A 52 -5.96 17.47 -3.83
CA VAL A 52 -4.49 17.59 -3.74
C VAL A 52 -4.07 19.06 -3.71
N VAL A 53 -4.61 19.91 -4.59
CA VAL A 53 -4.28 21.35 -4.64
C VAL A 53 -4.67 22.04 -3.34
N VAL A 54 -5.85 21.73 -2.78
CA VAL A 54 -6.27 22.28 -1.47
C VAL A 54 -5.32 21.80 -0.37
N ALA A 55 -4.96 20.52 -0.33
CA ALA A 55 -4.03 20.00 0.66
C ALA A 55 -2.66 20.70 0.58
N VAL A 56 -2.08 20.81 -0.62
CA VAL A 56 -0.82 21.52 -0.84
C VAL A 56 -0.93 22.99 -0.43
N GLY A 57 -2.00 23.68 -0.81
CA GLY A 57 -2.22 25.08 -0.44
C GLY A 57 -2.31 25.29 1.08
N VAL A 58 -2.99 24.39 1.79
CA VAL A 58 -3.03 24.41 3.26
C VAL A 58 -1.63 24.21 3.85
N PHE A 59 -0.88 23.21 3.39
CA PHE A 59 0.48 22.98 3.89
C PHE A 59 1.43 24.14 3.60
N SER A 60 1.36 24.75 2.41
CA SER A 60 2.16 25.92 2.06
C SER A 60 1.84 27.12 2.96
N LEU A 61 0.55 27.42 3.14
CA LEU A 61 0.13 28.52 4.02
C LEU A 61 0.59 28.30 5.47
N LEU A 62 0.45 27.07 5.98
CA LEU A 62 0.93 26.69 7.30
C LEU A 62 2.44 26.88 7.41
N ALA A 63 3.22 26.38 6.44
CA ALA A 63 4.67 26.44 6.47
C ALA A 63 5.19 27.89 6.47
N GLU A 64 4.56 28.79 5.72
CA GLU A 64 4.97 30.20 5.65
C GLU A 64 4.59 31.01 6.89
N ASN A 65 3.47 30.69 7.55
CA ASN A 65 2.93 31.50 8.65
C ASN A 65 3.06 30.83 10.03
N TRP A 66 3.68 29.64 10.12
CA TRP A 66 3.70 28.83 11.34
C TRP A 66 4.17 29.61 12.57
N GLU A 67 5.28 30.34 12.42
CA GLU A 67 5.90 31.10 13.51
C GLU A 67 5.07 32.30 13.96
N GLU A 68 4.20 32.84 13.10
CA GLU A 68 3.34 33.98 13.41
C GLU A 68 2.02 33.56 14.09
N LEU A 69 1.65 32.28 13.98
CA LEU A 69 0.42 31.74 14.56
C LEU A 69 0.57 31.51 16.07
N GLN A 70 -0.44 31.95 16.84
CA GLN A 70 -0.57 31.56 18.24
C GLN A 70 -0.90 30.07 18.37
N SER A 71 -0.55 29.45 19.51
CA SER A 71 -0.75 28.01 19.76
C SER A 71 -2.16 27.48 19.40
N PRO A 72 -3.28 28.12 19.82
CA PRO A 72 -4.61 27.64 19.43
C PRO A 72 -4.86 27.72 17.91
N ALA A 73 -4.25 28.70 17.24
CA ALA A 73 -4.37 28.86 15.79
C ALA A 73 -3.60 27.78 15.04
N ARG A 74 -2.41 27.38 15.51
CA ARG A 74 -1.63 26.26 14.95
C ARG A 74 -2.40 24.94 15.01
N ILE A 75 -2.99 24.64 16.17
CA ILE A 75 -3.85 23.44 16.33
C ILE A 75 -5.06 23.52 15.40
N ALA A 76 -5.77 24.65 15.39
CA ALA A 76 -6.95 24.83 14.55
C ALA A 76 -6.62 24.71 13.05
N ALA A 77 -5.46 25.20 12.63
CA ALA A 77 -5.06 25.21 11.23
C ALA A 77 -4.75 23.80 10.68
N VAL A 78 -4.49 22.81 11.54
CA VAL A 78 -4.41 21.39 11.17
C VAL A 78 -5.73 20.65 11.41
N ALA A 79 -6.43 20.96 12.51
CA ALA A 79 -7.67 20.29 12.91
C ALA A 79 -8.84 20.59 11.98
N VAL A 80 -9.01 21.86 11.57
CA VAL A 80 -10.14 22.29 10.73
C VAL A 80 -10.13 21.59 9.37
N PRO A 81 -9.02 21.53 8.61
CA PRO A 81 -8.95 20.73 7.38
C PRO A 81 -9.32 19.26 7.59
N GLY A 82 -8.87 18.64 8.68
CA GLY A 82 -9.21 17.26 9.02
C GLY A 82 -10.72 17.06 9.25
N LEU A 83 -11.35 17.93 10.05
CA LEU A 83 -12.80 17.91 10.28
C LEU A 83 -13.59 18.15 9.00
N LEU A 84 -13.17 19.13 8.19
CA LEU A 84 -13.78 19.39 6.88
C LEU A 84 -13.64 18.18 5.95
N ALA A 85 -12.52 17.46 5.96
CA ALA A 85 -12.33 16.27 5.16
C ALA A 85 -13.25 15.11 5.60
N ILE A 86 -13.52 14.96 6.90
CA ILE A 86 -14.52 14.01 7.42
C ILE A 86 -15.91 14.37 6.90
N VAL A 87 -16.33 15.63 7.10
CA VAL A 87 -17.66 16.13 6.69
C VAL A 87 -17.83 16.02 5.19
N LEU A 88 -16.83 16.43 4.40
CA LEU A 88 -16.83 16.33 2.95
C LEU A 88 -16.95 14.87 2.51
N GLY A 89 -16.23 13.95 3.15
CA GLY A 89 -16.32 12.54 2.81
C GLY A 89 -17.71 11.95 3.06
N PHE A 90 -18.39 12.33 4.15
CA PHE A 90 -19.79 11.96 4.37
C PHE A 90 -20.73 12.61 3.34
N ALA A 91 -20.58 13.91 3.09
CA ALA A 91 -21.43 14.66 2.16
C ALA A 91 -21.34 14.11 0.73
N LEU A 92 -20.12 13.87 0.23
CA LEU A 92 -19.89 13.32 -1.10
C LEU A 92 -20.46 11.90 -1.23
N ARG A 93 -20.33 11.07 -0.19
CA ARG A 93 -20.90 9.72 -0.19
C ARG A 93 -22.42 9.70 -0.15
N ALA A 94 -23.04 10.68 0.53
CA ALA A 94 -24.50 10.79 0.61
C ALA A 94 -25.17 11.04 -0.75
N THR A 95 -24.42 11.53 -1.74
CA THR A 95 -24.93 11.72 -3.11
C THR A 95 -25.26 10.40 -3.82
N GLY A 96 -24.63 9.28 -3.44
CA GLY A 96 -24.80 7.97 -4.07
C GLY A 96 -24.10 7.80 -5.43
N ASP A 97 -23.63 8.89 -6.03
CA ASP A 97 -22.94 8.91 -7.31
C ASP A 97 -21.50 8.43 -7.17
N ARG A 98 -21.10 7.47 -8.03
CA ARG A 98 -19.79 6.78 -7.92
C ARG A 98 -18.57 7.73 -7.87
N PRO A 99 -18.46 8.76 -8.74
CA PRO A 99 -17.31 9.67 -8.71
C PRO A 99 -17.18 10.40 -7.36
N PHE A 100 -18.31 10.84 -6.79
CA PHE A 100 -18.34 11.53 -5.51
C PHE A 100 -18.07 10.57 -4.34
N VAL A 101 -18.63 9.35 -4.37
CA VAL A 101 -18.32 8.32 -3.36
C VAL A 101 -16.82 8.03 -3.30
N ARG A 102 -16.15 7.87 -4.46
CA ARG A 102 -14.71 7.67 -4.53
C ARG A 102 -13.93 8.88 -4.03
N GLY A 103 -14.35 10.10 -4.40
CA GLY A 103 -13.81 11.34 -3.84
C GLY A 103 -13.92 11.42 -2.32
N GLY A 104 -15.05 10.98 -1.76
CA GLY A 104 -15.28 10.95 -0.33
C GLY A 104 -14.33 10.00 0.42
N HIS A 105 -13.95 8.88 -0.19
CA HIS A 105 -12.93 7.99 0.37
C HIS A 105 -11.54 8.62 0.44
N VAL A 106 -11.16 9.46 -0.54
CA VAL A 106 -9.89 10.19 -0.51
C VAL A 106 -9.92 11.28 0.56
N ALA A 107 -11.03 12.00 0.70
CA ALA A 107 -11.21 12.96 1.79
C ALA A 107 -11.07 12.29 3.17
N TRP A 108 -11.66 11.12 3.36
CA TRP A 108 -11.51 10.35 4.59
C TRP A 108 -10.08 9.84 4.85
N MET A 109 -9.33 9.47 3.81
CA MET A 109 -7.90 9.15 3.96
C MET A 109 -7.11 10.37 4.45
N LEU A 110 -7.38 11.56 3.92
CA LEU A 110 -6.76 12.79 4.41
C LEU A 110 -7.15 13.11 5.86
N ALA A 111 -8.40 12.83 6.26
CA ALA A 111 -8.83 13.01 7.63
C ALA A 111 -7.97 12.20 8.63
N VAL A 112 -7.54 10.98 8.25
CA VAL A 112 -6.63 10.17 9.07
C VAL A 112 -5.27 10.87 9.24
N VAL A 113 -4.72 11.42 8.16
CA VAL A 113 -3.45 12.17 8.18
C VAL A 113 -3.56 13.42 9.06
N PHE A 114 -4.63 14.20 8.90
CA PHE A 114 -4.86 15.40 9.70
C PHE A 114 -5.16 15.09 11.17
N ALA A 115 -5.82 13.97 11.47
CA ALA A 115 -6.04 13.52 12.84
C ALA A 115 -4.70 13.23 13.54
N PHE A 116 -3.79 12.50 12.88
CA PHE A 116 -2.43 12.28 13.36
C PHE A 116 -1.72 13.61 13.64
N GLY A 117 -1.65 14.50 12.63
CA GLY A 117 -0.97 15.79 12.74
C GLY A 117 -1.57 16.71 13.81
N THR A 118 -2.90 16.74 13.95
CA THR A 118 -3.59 17.55 14.96
C THR A 118 -3.22 17.10 16.37
N THR A 119 -3.13 15.79 16.60
CA THR A 119 -2.67 15.29 17.90
C THR A 119 -1.22 15.68 18.17
N LEU A 120 -0.32 15.55 17.18
CA LEU A 120 1.07 15.97 17.36
C LEU A 120 1.18 17.45 17.72
N VAL A 121 0.51 18.31 16.95
CA VAL A 121 0.54 19.77 17.17
C VAL A 121 -0.09 20.12 18.52
N ALA A 122 -1.21 19.48 18.90
CA ALA A 122 -1.84 19.76 20.18
C ALA A 122 -0.94 19.40 21.38
N PHE A 123 -0.23 18.28 21.30
CA PHE A 123 0.73 17.87 22.33
C PHE A 123 1.97 18.77 22.34
N HIS A 124 2.49 19.18 21.18
CA HIS A 124 3.62 20.10 21.12
C HIS A 124 3.28 21.49 21.70
N GLU A 125 2.07 21.99 21.45
CA GLU A 125 1.65 23.34 21.84
C GLU A 125 1.13 23.43 23.29
N TRP A 126 0.49 22.37 23.81
CA TRP A 126 -0.13 22.38 25.14
C TRP A 126 0.46 21.35 26.13
N GLY A 127 1.27 20.41 25.65
CA GLY A 127 1.97 19.45 26.50
C GLY A 127 3.24 20.03 27.12
N SER A 128 3.78 19.32 28.09
CA SER A 128 5.14 19.55 28.57
C SER A 128 6.18 19.00 27.58
N SER A 129 7.46 19.34 27.74
CA SER A 129 8.53 18.79 26.89
C SER A 129 8.59 17.25 26.91
N ASP A 130 8.19 16.64 28.01
CA ASP A 130 8.12 15.19 28.17
C ASP A 130 6.88 14.58 27.46
N ASP A 131 5.92 15.41 27.04
CA ASP A 131 4.67 14.99 26.43
C ASP A 131 4.73 14.87 24.90
N GLU A 132 5.78 15.33 24.22
CA GLU A 132 5.90 15.20 22.76
C GLU A 132 5.86 13.73 22.30
N ARG A 133 6.52 12.86 23.06
CA ARG A 133 6.53 11.39 22.83
C ARG A 133 5.16 10.78 23.07
N ASN A 134 4.47 11.22 24.13
CA ASN A 134 3.09 10.84 24.40
C ASN A 134 2.16 11.31 23.27
N GLY A 135 2.45 12.46 22.68
CA GLY A 135 1.76 13.00 21.50
C GLY A 135 1.92 12.12 20.26
N LEU A 136 3.13 11.61 19.99
CA LEU A 136 3.37 10.65 18.91
C LEU A 136 2.55 9.37 19.11
N LEU A 137 2.58 8.79 20.32
CA LEU A 137 1.83 7.58 20.64
C LEU A 137 0.32 7.79 20.55
N ALA A 138 -0.19 8.87 21.14
CA ALA A 138 -1.61 9.23 21.06
C ALA A 138 -2.04 9.49 19.61
N GLY A 139 -1.23 10.20 18.84
CA GLY A 139 -1.50 10.51 17.43
C GLY A 139 -1.55 9.25 16.59
N GLY A 140 -0.56 8.36 16.72
CA GLY A 140 -0.53 7.08 16.02
C GLY A 140 -1.74 6.21 16.36
N PHE A 141 -2.11 6.15 17.65
CA PHE A 141 -3.28 5.42 18.11
C PHE A 141 -4.60 5.99 17.56
N ILE A 142 -4.77 7.31 17.58
CA ILE A 142 -5.95 8.00 17.04
C ILE A 142 -6.05 7.77 15.53
N ALA A 143 -4.94 7.91 14.80
CA ALA A 143 -4.90 7.69 13.36
C ALA A 143 -5.27 6.24 12.99
N LEU A 144 -4.70 5.25 13.70
CA LEU A 144 -5.02 3.84 13.50
C LEU A 144 -6.49 3.53 13.81
N SER A 145 -7.00 4.05 14.93
CA SER A 145 -8.40 3.87 15.33
C SER A 145 -9.37 4.48 14.32
N LEU A 146 -9.08 5.69 13.84
CA LEU A 146 -9.89 6.37 12.83
C LEU A 146 -9.82 5.63 11.48
N ALA A 147 -8.62 5.20 11.04
CA ALA A 147 -8.46 4.44 9.80
C ALA A 147 -9.22 3.11 9.85
N LEU A 148 -9.18 2.39 10.98
CA LEU A 148 -9.97 1.17 11.19
C LEU A 148 -11.47 1.43 11.13
N ALA A 149 -11.95 2.50 11.78
CA ALA A 149 -13.37 2.86 11.76
C ALA A 149 -13.86 3.22 10.36
N LEU A 150 -13.09 4.02 9.61
CA LEU A 150 -13.44 4.44 8.25
C LEU A 150 -13.31 3.31 7.22
N TRP A 151 -12.35 2.39 7.43
CA TRP A 151 -12.25 1.14 6.66
C TRP A 151 -13.45 0.21 6.93
N ALA A 152 -13.85 0.04 8.19
CA ALA A 152 -15.03 -0.75 8.55
C ALA A 152 -16.31 -0.15 7.93
N ALA A 153 -16.41 1.18 7.84
CA ALA A 153 -17.50 1.88 7.18
C ALA A 153 -17.43 1.84 5.64
N SER A 154 -16.24 1.62 5.07
CA SER A 154 -16.03 1.45 3.63
C SER A 154 -14.70 0.77 3.33
N GLY A 155 -14.75 -0.49 2.89
CA GLY A 155 -13.57 -1.24 2.46
C GLY A 155 -13.03 -0.80 1.08
N SER A 156 -12.79 0.49 0.87
CA SER A 156 -12.28 1.05 -0.39
C SER A 156 -10.75 1.12 -0.42
N VAL A 157 -10.17 1.25 -1.61
CA VAL A 157 -8.71 1.33 -1.80
C VAL A 157 -8.06 2.48 -1.02
N PRO A 158 -8.59 3.72 -1.01
CA PRO A 158 -8.02 4.80 -0.19
C PRO A 158 -8.02 4.48 1.31
N GLN A 159 -8.99 3.72 1.80
CA GLN A 159 -9.05 3.32 3.21
C GLN A 159 -8.05 2.21 3.53
N ILE A 160 -7.75 1.33 2.58
CA ILE A 160 -6.63 0.37 2.69
C ILE A 160 -5.30 1.10 2.80
N LEU A 161 -5.07 2.15 1.98
CA LEU A 161 -3.89 2.99 2.07
C LEU A 161 -3.82 3.76 3.40
N ALA A 162 -4.94 4.33 3.84
CA ALA A 162 -5.05 5.01 5.13
C ALA A 162 -4.67 4.08 6.29
N LEU A 163 -5.21 2.85 6.28
CA LEU A 163 -4.93 1.85 7.29
C LEU A 163 -3.46 1.39 7.26
N ALA A 164 -2.89 1.16 6.08
CA ALA A 164 -1.49 0.81 5.93
C ALA A 164 -0.55 1.91 6.46
N GLY A 165 -0.83 3.17 6.10
CA GLY A 165 -0.10 4.32 6.62
C GLY A 165 -0.24 4.48 8.12
N ALA A 166 -1.44 4.26 8.67
CA ALA A 166 -1.67 4.35 10.12
C ALA A 166 -1.02 3.22 10.91
N ILE A 167 -0.96 1.99 10.38
CA ILE A 167 -0.20 0.88 10.98
C ILE A 167 1.29 1.24 11.04
N PHE A 168 1.85 1.74 9.94
CA PHE A 168 3.25 2.15 9.90
C PHE A 168 3.52 3.29 10.87
N ALA A 169 2.73 4.37 10.82
CA ALA A 169 2.86 5.52 11.72
C ALA A 169 2.73 5.12 13.20
N PHE A 170 1.81 4.23 13.54
CA PHE A 170 1.69 3.71 14.91
C PHE A 170 2.92 2.90 15.33
N GLY A 171 3.53 2.14 14.41
CA GLY A 171 4.83 1.50 14.63
C GLY A 171 5.91 2.54 14.96
N GLN A 172 6.05 3.60 14.15
CA GLN A 172 6.99 4.69 14.41
C GLN A 172 6.75 5.34 15.78
N SER A 173 5.49 5.58 16.13
CA SER A 173 5.10 6.13 17.43
C SER A 173 5.48 5.22 18.60
N LEU A 174 5.42 3.90 18.44
CA LEU A 174 5.88 2.94 19.46
C LEU A 174 7.41 2.94 19.60
N GLY A 175 8.15 3.07 18.48
CA GLY A 175 9.61 3.18 18.55
C GLY A 175 10.09 4.47 19.21
N ALA A 176 9.30 5.54 19.15
CA ALA A 176 9.57 6.79 19.84
C ALA A 176 9.23 6.78 21.35
N TRP A 177 8.74 5.67 21.90
CA TRP A 177 8.27 5.57 23.29
C TRP A 177 8.93 4.43 24.07
N PRO A 178 9.31 4.61 25.36
CA PRO A 178 9.34 5.85 26.14
C PRO A 178 10.65 6.64 26.01
N ASP A 179 11.73 6.00 25.58
CA ASP A 179 13.11 6.53 25.60
C ASP A 179 13.55 7.05 24.21
N ASP A 180 14.84 6.95 23.89
CA ASP A 180 15.36 7.30 22.57
C ASP A 180 14.70 6.45 21.48
N TYR A 181 14.62 7.02 20.28
CA TYR A 181 13.98 6.35 19.15
C TYR A 181 14.63 4.99 18.89
N SER A 182 13.82 3.93 18.99
CA SER A 182 14.23 2.56 18.74
C SER A 182 13.70 2.08 17.39
N THR A 183 14.57 2.03 16.38
CA THR A 183 14.25 1.43 15.07
C THR A 183 13.84 -0.04 15.20
N ALA A 184 14.41 -0.77 16.17
CA ALA A 184 14.03 -2.15 16.48
C ALA A 184 12.55 -2.25 16.89
N ILE A 185 12.10 -1.40 17.82
CA ILE A 185 10.69 -1.40 18.26
C ILE A 185 9.79 -0.91 17.12
N ALA A 186 10.13 0.21 16.47
CA ALA A 186 9.33 0.76 15.37
C ALA A 186 9.15 -0.25 14.24
N GLY A 187 10.26 -0.82 13.76
CA GLY A 187 10.29 -1.81 12.71
C GLY A 187 9.56 -3.10 13.10
N THR A 188 9.77 -3.62 14.31
CA THR A 188 9.09 -4.85 14.78
C THR A 188 7.59 -4.64 14.92
N SER A 189 7.15 -3.49 15.42
CA SER A 189 5.73 -3.15 15.52
C SER A 189 5.09 -3.02 14.13
N ALA A 190 5.75 -2.34 13.19
CA ALA A 190 5.29 -2.24 11.79
C ALA A 190 5.29 -3.61 11.09
N LEU A 191 6.29 -4.46 11.34
CA LEU A 191 6.38 -5.85 10.86
C LEU A 191 5.18 -6.66 11.36
N ILE A 192 4.89 -6.64 12.66
CA ILE A 192 3.75 -7.37 13.24
C ILE A 192 2.44 -6.86 12.66
N GLY A 193 2.24 -5.53 12.61
CA GLY A 193 1.04 -4.93 12.05
C GLY A 193 0.83 -5.26 10.56
N GLY A 194 1.90 -5.16 9.76
CA GLY A 194 1.91 -5.55 8.36
C GLY A 194 1.64 -7.05 8.17
N GLY A 195 2.21 -7.90 9.02
CA GLY A 195 2.00 -9.35 9.01
C GLY A 195 0.55 -9.74 9.30
N ILE A 196 -0.06 -9.11 10.32
CA ILE A 196 -1.49 -9.27 10.63
C ILE A 196 -2.33 -8.81 9.42
N ALA A 197 -2.03 -7.66 8.82
CA ALA A 197 -2.79 -7.14 7.69
C ALA A 197 -2.65 -8.01 6.42
N VAL A 198 -1.47 -8.57 6.16
CA VAL A 198 -1.25 -9.59 5.11
C VAL A 198 -2.06 -10.84 5.40
N ALA A 199 -2.05 -11.36 6.63
CA ALA A 199 -2.84 -12.54 7.00
C ALA A 199 -4.34 -12.28 6.80
N LEU A 200 -4.87 -11.15 7.27
CA LEU A 200 -6.27 -10.75 7.06
C LEU A 200 -6.62 -10.61 5.57
N THR A 201 -5.69 -10.13 4.75
CA THR A 201 -5.83 -10.09 3.27
C THR A 201 -5.95 -11.48 2.67
N GLU A 202 -5.17 -12.43 3.16
CA GLU A 202 -5.17 -13.81 2.72
C GLU A 202 -6.42 -14.58 3.16
N PHE A 203 -7.01 -14.21 4.30
CA PHE A 203 -8.31 -14.71 4.78
C PHE A 203 -9.51 -14.05 4.10
N GLY A 204 -9.31 -13.10 3.18
CA GLY A 204 -10.40 -12.47 2.43
C GLY A 204 -11.19 -11.43 3.21
N VAL A 205 -10.62 -10.89 4.30
CA VAL A 205 -11.26 -9.81 5.10
C VAL A 205 -11.35 -8.51 4.29
N PHE A 206 -10.40 -8.28 3.38
CA PHE A 206 -10.39 -7.11 2.50
C PHE A 206 -11.08 -7.41 1.17
N SER A 207 -12.04 -6.57 0.80
CA SER A 207 -12.78 -6.64 -0.48
C SER A 207 -11.86 -6.54 -1.71
N HIS A 208 -10.79 -5.73 -1.64
CA HIS A 208 -9.86 -5.48 -2.75
C HIS A 208 -8.54 -6.22 -2.57
N ARG A 209 -8.57 -7.56 -2.46
CA ARG A 209 -7.40 -8.40 -2.16
C ARG A 209 -6.17 -8.11 -3.05
N ARG A 210 -6.36 -7.90 -4.36
CA ARG A 210 -5.27 -7.62 -5.31
C ARG A 210 -4.51 -6.33 -4.99
N VAL A 211 -5.19 -5.36 -4.39
CA VAL A 211 -4.62 -4.05 -4.04
C VAL A 211 -4.10 -4.06 -2.60
N ALA A 212 -4.84 -4.67 -1.67
CA ALA A 212 -4.42 -4.81 -0.27
C ALA A 212 -3.11 -5.60 -0.12
N ALA A 213 -2.94 -6.67 -0.92
CA ALA A 213 -1.77 -7.54 -0.85
C ALA A 213 -0.43 -6.79 -0.99
N PRO A 214 -0.13 -6.08 -2.09
CA PRO A 214 1.13 -5.35 -2.21
C PRO A 214 1.28 -4.22 -1.18
N ILE A 215 0.19 -3.54 -0.81
CA ILE A 215 0.23 -2.42 0.15
C ILE A 215 0.65 -2.93 1.54
N PHE A 216 0.00 -3.96 2.08
CA PHE A 216 0.37 -4.49 3.38
C PHE A 216 1.68 -5.28 3.36
N ALA A 217 2.04 -5.86 2.21
CA ALA A 217 3.37 -6.42 2.01
C ALA A 217 4.46 -5.35 2.12
N LEU A 218 4.22 -4.13 1.61
CA LEU A 218 5.15 -3.01 1.76
C LEU A 218 5.31 -2.60 3.22
N VAL A 219 4.22 -2.53 3.99
CA VAL A 219 4.29 -2.23 5.44
C VAL A 219 5.08 -3.32 6.18
N LEU A 220 4.79 -4.59 5.90
CA LEU A 220 5.52 -5.73 6.47
C LEU A 220 7.01 -5.67 6.11
N ALA A 221 7.34 -5.40 4.84
CA ALA A 221 8.71 -5.30 4.36
C ALA A 221 9.46 -4.10 4.95
N ALA A 222 8.82 -2.94 5.03
CA ALA A 222 9.38 -1.74 5.63
C ALA A 222 9.70 -1.97 7.11
N GLY A 223 8.76 -2.58 7.86
CA GLY A 223 9.00 -2.94 9.25
C GLY A 223 10.13 -3.95 9.43
N ALA A 224 10.21 -4.97 8.57
CA ALA A 224 11.31 -5.94 8.58
C ALA A 224 12.68 -5.27 8.36
N TYR A 225 12.77 -4.39 7.36
CA TYR A 225 13.98 -3.66 7.04
C TYR A 225 14.39 -2.70 8.16
N GLU A 226 13.45 -1.88 8.65
CA GLU A 226 13.71 -0.88 9.68
C GLU A 226 14.16 -1.51 11.00
N SER A 227 13.62 -2.69 11.34
CA SER A 227 13.98 -3.38 12.59
C SER A 227 15.47 -3.71 12.72
N GLY A 228 16.21 -3.68 11.59
CA GLY A 228 17.64 -3.99 11.54
C GLY A 228 18.59 -2.82 11.40
N ILE A 229 18.12 -1.58 11.46
CA ILE A 229 18.99 -0.41 11.30
C ILE A 229 19.90 -0.21 12.53
N ASP A 230 19.38 -0.30 13.77
CA ASP A 230 20.19 -0.08 14.99
C ASP A 230 20.31 -1.32 15.91
N GLY A 231 19.68 -2.44 15.55
CA GLY A 231 19.67 -3.67 16.34
C GLY A 231 20.99 -4.45 16.29
N SER A 232 21.18 -5.45 17.16
CA SER A 232 22.27 -6.41 16.99
C SER A 232 22.11 -7.11 15.63
N LEU A 233 22.98 -6.74 14.67
CA LEU A 233 22.83 -6.95 13.23
C LEU A 233 22.24 -8.32 12.85
N ALA A 234 22.70 -9.38 13.51
CA ALA A 234 22.37 -10.75 13.12
C ALA A 234 20.87 -11.09 13.16
N TRP A 235 20.09 -10.62 14.15
CA TRP A 235 18.71 -11.07 14.27
C TRP A 235 17.79 -10.36 13.26
N ALA A 236 18.01 -9.07 13.05
CA ALA A 236 17.12 -8.24 12.28
C ALA A 236 17.38 -8.30 10.76
N GLU A 237 18.65 -8.40 10.34
CA GLU A 237 18.99 -8.73 8.95
C GLU A 237 18.36 -10.08 8.54
N THR A 238 18.42 -11.06 9.44
CA THR A 238 17.79 -12.37 9.24
C THR A 238 16.27 -12.23 9.07
N MET A 239 15.62 -11.34 9.82
CA MET A 239 14.18 -11.08 9.65
C MET A 239 13.83 -10.48 8.30
N ALA A 240 14.64 -9.56 7.77
CA ALA A 240 14.42 -8.97 6.45
C ALA A 240 14.49 -10.02 5.34
N PHE A 241 15.51 -10.91 5.38
CA PHE A 241 15.62 -12.02 4.42
C PHE A 241 14.51 -13.07 4.58
N ILE A 242 14.12 -13.43 5.81
CA ILE A 242 13.00 -14.34 6.07
C ILE A 242 11.70 -13.73 5.53
N THR A 243 11.46 -12.45 5.79
CA THR A 243 10.27 -11.73 5.31
C THR A 243 10.25 -11.69 3.78
N ALA A 244 11.39 -11.40 3.15
CA ALA A 244 11.52 -11.43 1.70
C ALA A 244 11.20 -12.82 1.12
N ALA A 245 11.74 -13.88 1.72
CA ALA A 245 11.47 -15.26 1.32
C ALA A 245 9.99 -15.64 1.48
N ILE A 246 9.35 -15.26 2.59
CA ILE A 246 7.92 -15.47 2.83
C ILE A 246 7.09 -14.74 1.76
N LEU A 247 7.38 -13.47 1.48
CA LEU A 247 6.67 -12.69 0.48
C LEU A 247 6.84 -13.25 -0.95
N MET A 248 8.05 -13.66 -1.32
CA MET A 248 8.30 -14.34 -2.60
C MET A 248 7.54 -15.67 -2.68
N GLY A 249 7.58 -16.49 -1.62
CA GLY A 249 6.83 -17.74 -1.53
C GLY A 249 5.32 -17.55 -1.65
N LEU A 250 4.76 -16.57 -0.93
CA LEU A 250 3.35 -16.18 -1.05
C LEU A 250 3.02 -15.69 -2.46
N GLY A 251 3.89 -14.90 -3.08
CA GLY A 251 3.73 -14.43 -4.46
C GLY A 251 3.65 -15.57 -5.47
N LEU A 252 4.47 -16.62 -5.30
CA LEU A 252 4.45 -17.82 -6.12
C LEU A 252 3.21 -18.68 -5.88
N VAL A 253 2.86 -18.95 -4.61
CA VAL A 253 1.70 -19.79 -4.24
C VAL A 253 0.38 -19.14 -4.64
N ARG A 254 0.28 -17.80 -4.54
CA ARG A 254 -0.95 -17.05 -4.86
C ARG A 254 -0.97 -16.48 -6.27
N SER A 255 0.07 -16.68 -7.07
CA SER A 255 0.25 -16.05 -8.39
C SER A 255 0.04 -14.52 -8.33
N ASN A 256 0.48 -13.88 -7.25
CA ASN A 256 0.31 -12.45 -7.03
C ASN A 256 1.65 -11.74 -7.20
N PHE A 257 1.78 -11.02 -8.32
CA PHE A 257 2.99 -10.27 -8.66
C PHE A 257 3.34 -9.19 -7.63
N GLY A 258 2.34 -8.65 -6.90
CA GLY A 258 2.56 -7.66 -5.86
C GLY A 258 3.44 -8.18 -4.72
N TYR A 259 3.10 -9.34 -4.15
CA TYR A 259 3.91 -9.97 -3.10
C TYR A 259 5.33 -10.31 -3.59
N LEU A 260 5.42 -10.88 -4.80
CA LEU A 260 6.70 -11.24 -5.39
C LEU A 260 7.60 -10.01 -5.56
N SER A 261 7.07 -8.92 -6.10
CA SER A 261 7.83 -7.69 -6.36
C SER A 261 8.32 -7.05 -5.07
N VAL A 262 7.48 -6.98 -4.04
CA VAL A 262 7.87 -6.44 -2.74
C VAL A 262 8.92 -7.33 -2.06
N GLY A 263 8.76 -8.66 -2.10
CA GLY A 263 9.74 -9.60 -1.56
C GLY A 263 11.10 -9.50 -2.24
N VAL A 264 11.12 -9.44 -3.58
CA VAL A 264 12.36 -9.22 -4.35
C VAL A 264 12.99 -7.87 -4.02
N GLY A 265 12.18 -6.81 -3.94
CA GLY A 265 12.66 -5.47 -3.56
C GLY A 265 13.30 -5.44 -2.17
N LEU A 266 12.67 -6.08 -1.19
CA LEU A 266 13.22 -6.20 0.17
C LEU A 266 14.52 -7.00 0.21
N ALA A 267 14.58 -8.15 -0.48
CA ALA A 267 15.81 -8.96 -0.57
C ALA A 267 16.95 -8.15 -1.19
N PHE A 268 16.66 -7.40 -2.25
CA PHE A 268 17.64 -6.53 -2.91
C PHE A 268 18.14 -5.44 -1.97
N LEU A 269 17.25 -4.68 -1.33
CA LEU A 269 17.63 -3.62 -0.38
C LEU A 269 18.47 -4.17 0.77
N SER A 270 18.05 -5.27 1.38
CA SER A 270 18.76 -5.91 2.51
C SER A 270 20.16 -6.38 2.09
N LEU A 271 20.30 -6.91 0.89
CA LEU A 271 21.58 -7.37 0.35
C LEU A 271 22.53 -6.20 0.05
N VAL A 272 22.00 -5.08 -0.46
CA VAL A 272 22.78 -3.86 -0.68
C VAL A 272 23.30 -3.32 0.65
N THR A 273 22.45 -3.24 1.68
CA THR A 273 22.86 -2.79 3.03
C THR A 273 23.95 -3.70 3.60
N LEU A 274 23.75 -5.02 3.57
CA LEU A 274 24.75 -6.00 4.04
C LEU A 274 26.07 -5.88 3.26
N MET A 275 26.01 -5.62 1.95
CA MET A 275 27.20 -5.42 1.14
C MET A 275 27.99 -4.18 1.58
N PHE A 276 27.32 -3.05 1.79
CA PHE A 276 27.99 -1.83 2.25
C PHE A 276 28.56 -1.99 3.65
N GLU A 277 27.85 -2.66 4.54
CA GLU A 277 28.25 -2.77 5.94
C GLU A 277 29.42 -3.74 6.16
N TYR A 278 29.40 -4.92 5.53
CA TYR A 278 30.42 -5.94 5.75
C TYR A 278 31.56 -5.94 4.72
N PHE A 279 31.36 -5.33 3.55
CA PHE A 279 32.29 -5.41 2.43
C PHE A 279 32.78 -4.05 1.91
N GLU A 280 32.60 -2.97 2.67
CA GLU A 280 33.07 -1.62 2.28
C GLU A 280 34.55 -1.62 1.84
N SER A 281 35.37 -2.47 2.46
CA SER A 281 36.81 -2.59 2.16
C SER A 281 37.18 -3.70 1.16
N ASN A 282 36.24 -4.53 0.71
CA ASN A 282 36.51 -5.74 -0.09
C ASN A 282 35.72 -5.76 -1.40
N LEU A 283 36.39 -5.42 -2.51
CA LEU A 283 35.84 -5.48 -3.88
C LEU A 283 35.34 -6.87 -4.32
N GLY A 284 35.72 -7.94 -3.62
CA GLY A 284 35.38 -9.31 -3.99
C GLY A 284 33.89 -9.66 -3.88
N ALA A 285 33.19 -9.17 -2.86
CA ALA A 285 31.78 -9.50 -2.63
C ALA A 285 30.82 -8.89 -3.66
N PRO A 286 30.93 -7.59 -4.03
CA PRO A 286 30.15 -7.03 -5.13
C PRO A 286 30.33 -7.83 -6.45
N VAL A 287 31.56 -8.25 -6.76
CA VAL A 287 31.86 -9.02 -7.97
C VAL A 287 31.21 -10.41 -7.93
N ALA A 288 31.33 -11.13 -6.80
CA ALA A 288 30.69 -12.44 -6.63
C ALA A 288 29.16 -12.36 -6.74
N LEU A 289 28.55 -11.28 -6.22
CA LEU A 289 27.13 -11.00 -6.35
C LEU A 289 26.71 -10.74 -7.78
N ILE A 290 27.47 -9.92 -8.52
CA ILE A 290 27.22 -9.64 -9.94
C ILE A 290 27.27 -10.95 -10.74
N ILE A 291 28.29 -11.79 -10.51
CA ILE A 291 28.44 -13.07 -11.19
C ILE A 291 27.27 -14.01 -10.86
N SER A 292 26.90 -14.11 -9.58
CA SER A 292 25.78 -14.95 -9.14
C SER A 292 24.45 -14.49 -9.73
N GLY A 293 24.19 -13.17 -9.73
CA GLY A 293 23.00 -12.58 -10.36
C GLY A 293 22.96 -12.83 -11.86
N ALA A 294 24.09 -12.66 -12.56
CA ALA A 294 24.19 -12.93 -13.99
C ALA A 294 23.92 -14.40 -14.32
N LEU A 295 24.45 -15.34 -13.52
CA LEU A 295 24.21 -16.77 -13.67
C LEU A 295 22.74 -17.15 -13.44
N LEU A 296 22.07 -16.55 -12.46
CA LEU A 296 20.65 -16.77 -12.23
C LEU A 296 19.80 -16.29 -13.41
N VAL A 297 20.07 -15.07 -13.92
CA VAL A 297 19.36 -14.54 -15.10
C VAL A 297 19.61 -15.40 -16.33
N ALA A 298 20.86 -15.79 -16.58
CA ALA A 298 21.21 -16.67 -17.69
C ALA A 298 20.49 -18.03 -17.61
N SER A 299 20.38 -18.60 -16.40
CA SER A 299 19.67 -19.86 -16.16
C SER A 299 18.17 -19.74 -16.49
N VAL A 300 17.52 -18.63 -16.10
CA VAL A 300 16.12 -18.38 -16.44
C VAL A 300 15.93 -18.20 -17.95
N LEU A 301 16.82 -17.46 -18.62
CA LEU A 301 16.77 -17.28 -20.07
C LEU A 301 16.94 -18.61 -20.82
N ALA A 302 17.82 -19.50 -20.33
CA ALA A 302 18.02 -20.82 -20.91
C ALA A 302 16.79 -21.74 -20.80
N LEU A 303 15.93 -21.54 -19.79
CA LEU A 303 14.70 -22.32 -19.62
C LEU A 303 13.59 -21.96 -20.61
N ILE A 304 13.61 -20.75 -21.19
CA ILE A 304 12.61 -20.28 -22.17
C ILE A 304 12.54 -21.18 -23.42
N PRO A 305 13.64 -21.43 -24.15
CA PRO A 305 13.60 -22.31 -25.31
C PRO A 305 13.24 -23.76 -24.94
N LEU A 306 13.71 -24.26 -23.79
CA LEU A 306 13.41 -25.61 -23.31
C LEU A 306 11.90 -25.82 -23.13
N ARG A 307 11.21 -24.82 -22.56
CA ARG A 307 9.76 -24.87 -22.36
C ARG A 307 8.98 -24.89 -23.69
N ARG A 308 9.47 -24.18 -24.71
CA ARG A 308 8.85 -24.19 -26.06
C ARG A 308 8.96 -25.56 -26.73
N VAL A 309 10.10 -26.23 -26.59
CA VAL A 309 10.33 -27.57 -27.14
C VAL A 309 9.44 -28.61 -26.45
N LEU A 310 9.31 -28.55 -25.12
CA LEU A 310 8.44 -29.45 -24.37
C LEU A 310 6.95 -29.25 -24.72
N ALA A 311 6.50 -28.01 -24.91
CA ALA A 311 5.13 -27.73 -25.33
C ALA A 311 4.80 -28.28 -26.74
N ALA A 312 5.76 -28.22 -27.68
CA ALA A 312 5.57 -28.75 -29.03
C ALA A 312 5.38 -30.28 -29.07
N ARG A 313 5.96 -31.02 -28.11
CA ARG A 313 5.84 -32.49 -28.03
C ARG A 313 4.51 -32.99 -27.48
N HIS A 314 3.73 -32.14 -26.81
CA HIS A 314 2.42 -32.53 -26.27
C HIS A 314 1.25 -32.27 -27.23
N HIS A 315 1.51 -31.66 -28.39
CA HIS A 315 0.48 -31.32 -29.38
C HIS A 315 0.65 -32.06 -30.73
N GLY A 316 1.61 -32.99 -30.84
CA GLY A 316 1.79 -33.88 -31.99
C GLY A 316 1.61 -35.33 -31.56
#